data_AF-A0A3D9ZN97-F1
#
_entry.id   AF-A0A3D9ZN97-F1
#
_cell.length_a   1.000
_cell.length_b   1.000
_cell.length_c   1.000
_cell.angle_alpha   90.00
_cell.angle_beta   90.00
_cell.angle_gamma   90.00
#
_symmetry.space_group_name_H-M   'P 1'
#
loop_
_entity.id
_entity.type
_entity.pdbx_description
1 polymer ?
#
loop_
_entity_poly.entity_id
_entity_poly.type
_entity_poly.pdbx_seq_one_letter_code
_entity_poly.pdbx_strand_id
1 'polypeptide(L)'
;MGLALPGELVSVLGMIGYDWPTSDEEKLFGMGQAWLAFAADAEQASATVGAGAQQVTSLSAGPAVEAFQGWWSGEENAPATLSGASTGAVVLGAGLIVCAAIVLMLKIQVIIQLILLAIQIAQAIATAVVTFGASLLEIPLFKTITQTVVGLLQDQAINAVLS
;
A
#
# COMPACT_ATOMS: atom_id res chain seq x y z
N MET A 1 -9.52 0.57 9.30
CA MET A 1 -10.85 0.66 8.67
C MET A 1 -10.69 1.51 7.43
N GLY A 2 -10.47 0.86 6.28
CA GLY A 2 -10.26 1.52 5.00
C GLY A 2 -11.43 2.38 4.53
N LEU A 3 -11.20 3.13 3.46
CA LEU A 3 -12.15 4.11 2.94
C LEU A 3 -13.50 3.45 2.59
N ALA A 4 -14.57 3.94 3.20
CA ALA A 4 -15.93 3.46 3.01
C ALA A 4 -16.67 4.26 1.92
N LEU A 5 -17.53 3.59 1.17
CA LEU A 5 -18.34 4.23 0.14
C LEU A 5 -19.49 5.04 0.79
N PRO A 6 -19.71 6.30 0.39
CA PRO A 6 -20.91 7.05 0.78
C PRO A 6 -22.21 6.32 0.40
N GLY A 7 -23.20 6.29 1.29
CA GLY A 7 -24.43 5.49 1.12
C GLY A 7 -25.21 5.74 -0.17
N GLU A 8 -25.25 6.98 -0.65
CA GLU A 8 -25.87 7.34 -1.93
C GLU A 8 -25.20 6.66 -3.13
N LEU A 9 -23.87 6.51 -3.08
CA LEU A 9 -23.11 5.81 -4.11
C LEU A 9 -23.25 4.30 -4.01
N VAL A 10 -23.60 3.74 -2.85
CA VAL A 10 -23.86 2.30 -2.68
C VAL A 10 -25.11 1.92 -3.46
N SER A 11 -26.14 2.77 -3.41
CA SER A 11 -27.37 2.57 -4.19
C SER A 11 -27.11 2.65 -5.69
N VAL A 12 -26.25 3.57 -6.13
CA VAL A 12 -25.88 3.69 -7.56
C VAL A 12 -25.03 2.49 -7.98
N LEU A 13 -24.02 2.10 -7.19
CA LEU A 13 -23.13 0.96 -7.46
C LEU A 13 -23.88 -0.37 -7.56
N GLY A 14 -24.83 -0.61 -6.64
CA GLY A 14 -25.72 -1.77 -6.67
C GLY A 14 -26.61 -1.79 -7.91
N MET A 15 -26.99 -0.64 -8.45
CA MET A 15 -27.77 -0.53 -9.70
C MET A 15 -26.94 -0.83 -10.96
N ILE A 16 -25.61 -0.78 -10.86
CA ILE A 16 -24.65 -1.15 -11.93
C ILE A 16 -24.12 -2.58 -11.78
N GLY A 17 -24.43 -3.27 -10.68
CA GLY A 17 -24.08 -4.67 -10.44
C GLY A 17 -22.62 -4.92 -10.01
N TYR A 18 -21.95 -3.92 -9.44
CA TYR A 18 -20.57 -4.05 -8.94
C TYR A 18 -20.52 -4.00 -7.41
N ASP A 19 -19.61 -4.78 -6.83
CA ASP A 19 -19.32 -4.75 -5.39
C ASP A 19 -18.18 -3.75 -5.07
N TRP A 20 -18.30 -3.06 -3.93
CA TRP A 20 -17.24 -2.18 -3.44
C TRP A 20 -16.06 -3.00 -2.91
N PRO A 21 -14.80 -2.69 -3.28
CA PRO A 21 -13.63 -3.37 -2.75
C PRO A 21 -13.52 -3.26 -1.23
N THR A 22 -13.47 -4.40 -0.55
CA THR A 22 -13.28 -4.56 0.91
C THR A 22 -11.82 -4.46 1.36
N SER A 23 -10.90 -4.09 0.48
CA SER A 23 -9.48 -3.87 0.84
C SER A 23 -9.38 -2.84 1.98
N ASP A 24 -8.51 -3.08 2.95
CA ASP A 24 -8.30 -2.18 4.10
C ASP A 24 -6.91 -1.57 3.99
N GLU A 25 -6.85 -0.39 3.37
CA GLU A 25 -5.59 0.32 3.11
C GLU A 25 -4.89 0.72 4.40
N GLU A 26 -5.66 1.03 5.45
CA GLU A 26 -5.10 1.34 6.77
C GLU A 26 -4.40 0.12 7.39
N LYS A 27 -4.91 -1.10 7.15
CA LYS A 27 -4.22 -2.32 7.62
C LYS A 27 -2.92 -2.54 6.86
N LEU A 28 -2.88 -2.33 5.55
CA LEU A 28 -1.65 -2.42 4.76
C LEU A 28 -0.62 -1.37 5.21
N PHE A 29 -1.08 -0.14 5.44
CA PHE A 29 -0.25 0.94 5.96
C PHE A 29 0.27 0.64 7.38
N GLY A 30 -0.59 0.11 8.25
CA GLY A 30 -0.23 -0.30 9.61
C GLY A 30 0.77 -1.47 9.62
N MET A 31 0.61 -2.45 8.74
CA MET A 31 1.58 -3.54 8.57
C MET A 31 2.92 -3.00 8.06
N GLY A 32 2.91 -2.06 7.12
CA GLY A 32 4.12 -1.41 6.63
C GLY A 32 4.87 -0.65 7.73
N GLN A 33 4.14 0.12 8.54
CA GLN A 33 4.72 0.79 9.72
C GLN A 33 5.29 -0.19 10.74
N ALA A 34 4.62 -1.31 11.00
CA ALA A 34 5.12 -2.34 11.93
C ALA A 34 6.46 -2.94 11.44
N TRP A 35 6.59 -3.16 10.13
CA TRP A 35 7.85 -3.62 9.52
C TRP A 35 8.96 -2.58 9.61
N LEU A 36 8.65 -1.29 9.40
CA LEU A 36 9.63 -0.22 9.58
C LEU A 36 10.07 -0.07 11.05
N ALA A 37 9.14 -0.21 12.00
CA ALA A 37 9.46 -0.18 13.43
C ALA A 37 10.37 -1.36 13.80
N PHE A 38 10.06 -2.56 13.32
CA PHE A 38 10.93 -3.74 13.51
C PHE A 38 12.33 -3.53 12.93
N ALA A 39 12.45 -2.89 11.76
CA ALA A 39 13.75 -2.59 11.17
C ALA A 39 14.60 -1.67 12.06
N ALA A 40 13.98 -0.63 12.65
CA ALA A 40 14.64 0.29 13.57
C ALA A 40 15.06 -0.41 14.87
N ASP A 41 14.20 -1.26 15.43
CA ASP A 41 14.51 -2.03 16.63
C ASP A 41 15.67 -3.01 16.38
N ALA A 42 15.69 -3.67 15.22
CA ALA A 42 16.76 -4.58 14.81
C ALA A 42 18.09 -3.83 14.63
N GLU A 43 18.05 -2.62 14.06
CA GLU A 43 19.24 -1.77 13.90
C GLU A 43 19.78 -1.32 15.28
N GLN A 44 18.91 -0.87 16.19
CA GLN A 44 19.30 -0.48 17.53
C GLN A 44 19.84 -1.64 18.36
N ALA A 45 19.25 -2.83 18.23
CA ALA A 45 19.77 -4.05 18.84
C ALA A 45 21.16 -4.38 18.30
N SER A 46 21.37 -4.29 16.98
CA SER A 46 22.67 -4.53 16.34
C SER A 46 23.75 -3.56 16.84
N ALA A 47 23.42 -2.27 17.00
CA ALA A 47 24.34 -1.26 17.52
C ALA A 47 24.73 -1.51 18.99
N THR A 48 23.74 -1.87 19.82
CA THR A 48 23.96 -2.20 21.24
C THR A 48 24.86 -3.42 21.40
N VAL A 49 24.59 -4.45 20.61
CA VAL A 49 25.34 -5.70 20.59
C VAL A 49 26.77 -5.46 20.07
N GLY A 50 26.96 -4.63 19.04
CA GLY A 50 28.28 -4.21 18.55
C GLY A 50 29.10 -3.44 19.58
N ALA A 51 28.46 -2.51 20.32
CA ALA A 51 29.12 -1.76 21.39
C ALA A 51 29.56 -2.68 22.55
N GLY A 52 28.72 -3.65 22.93
CA GLY A 52 29.06 -4.65 23.93
C GLY A 52 30.23 -5.55 23.50
N ALA A 53 30.25 -5.99 22.24
CA ALA A 53 31.36 -6.76 21.69
C ALA A 53 32.67 -5.95 21.70
N GLN A 54 32.63 -4.68 21.30
CA GLN A 54 33.79 -3.78 21.41
C GLN A 54 34.27 -3.62 22.85
N GLN A 55 33.34 -3.42 23.79
CA GLN A 55 33.67 -3.26 25.20
C GLN A 55 34.36 -4.51 25.78
N VAL A 56 33.86 -5.71 25.50
CA VAL A 56 34.49 -6.98 25.91
C VAL A 56 35.90 -7.12 25.34
N THR A 57 36.08 -6.80 24.05
CA THR A 57 37.41 -6.87 23.41
C THR A 57 38.38 -5.79 23.89
N SER A 58 37.88 -4.65 24.37
CA SER A 58 38.71 -3.55 24.90
C SER A 58 39.15 -3.76 26.34
N LEU A 59 38.35 -4.47 27.14
CA LEU A 59 38.58 -4.68 28.58
C LEU A 59 39.26 -6.02 28.90
N SER A 60 39.35 -6.92 27.93
CA SER A 60 39.91 -8.26 28.13
C SER A 60 40.84 -8.62 26.99
N ALA A 61 42.02 -9.16 27.29
CA ALA A 61 42.99 -9.65 26.32
C ALA A 61 43.31 -11.11 26.63
N GLY A 62 43.29 -11.97 25.61
CA GLY A 62 43.63 -13.38 25.75
C GLY A 62 43.06 -14.26 24.63
N PRO A 63 43.41 -15.55 24.60
CA PRO A 63 43.05 -16.47 23.51
C PRO A 63 41.54 -16.60 23.29
N ALA A 64 40.75 -16.48 24.37
CA ALA A 64 39.29 -16.52 24.30
C ALA A 64 38.69 -15.26 23.64
N VAL A 65 39.32 -14.10 23.80
CA VAL A 65 38.89 -12.83 23.18
C VAL A 65 39.26 -12.79 21.70
N GLU A 66 40.43 -13.34 21.32
CA GLU A 66 40.81 -13.49 19.92
C GLU A 66 39.90 -14.48 19.17
N ALA A 67 39.54 -15.60 19.79
CA ALA A 67 38.58 -16.55 19.23
C ALA A 67 37.17 -15.93 19.07
N PHE A 68 36.74 -15.12 20.05
CA PHE A 68 35.50 -14.36 19.96
C PHE A 68 35.56 -13.30 18.84
N GLN A 69 36.66 -12.56 18.69
CA GLN A 69 36.86 -11.61 17.59
C GLN A 69 36.82 -12.30 16.22
N GLY A 70 37.49 -13.45 16.08
CA GLY A 70 37.46 -14.24 14.86
C GLY A 70 36.06 -14.72 14.48
N TRP A 71 35.27 -15.19 15.46
CA TRP A 71 33.86 -15.54 15.24
C TRP A 71 32.99 -14.31 14.94
N TRP A 72 33.21 -13.20 15.63
CA TRP A 72 32.49 -11.93 15.46
C TRP A 72 32.68 -11.28 14.09
N SER A 73 33.83 -11.52 13.46
CA SER A 73 34.21 -10.94 12.16
C SER A 73 34.06 -11.89 10.97
N GLY A 74 33.62 -13.14 11.21
CA GLY A 74 33.41 -14.14 10.15
C GLY A 74 32.16 -13.89 9.30
N GLU A 75 32.00 -14.64 8.21
CA GLU A 75 30.95 -14.43 7.19
C GLU A 75 29.50 -14.62 7.71
N GLU A 76 29.32 -15.43 8.75
CA GLU A 76 28.02 -15.76 9.38
C GLU A 76 27.87 -15.11 10.78
N ASN A 77 28.25 -13.83 10.88
CA ASN A 77 28.22 -13.13 12.17
C ASN A 77 26.85 -12.47 12.46
N ALA A 78 26.53 -12.40 13.76
CA ALA A 78 25.31 -11.78 14.27
C ALA A 78 25.04 -10.35 13.74
N PRO A 79 26.04 -9.44 13.65
CA PRO A 79 25.79 -8.09 13.11
C PRO A 79 25.42 -8.07 11.62
N ALA A 80 26.01 -8.91 10.77
CA ALA A 80 25.67 -9.00 9.35
C ALA A 80 24.25 -9.55 9.14
N THR A 81 23.84 -10.56 9.91
CA THR A 81 22.48 -11.11 9.86
C THR A 81 21.43 -10.11 10.34
N LEU A 82 21.72 -9.35 11.40
CA LEU A 82 20.82 -8.31 11.92
C LEU A 82 20.67 -7.12 10.97
N SER A 83 21.77 -6.69 10.34
CA SER A 83 21.75 -5.63 9.32
C SER A 83 20.98 -6.04 8.06
N GLY A 84 21.17 -7.28 7.60
CA GLY A 84 20.40 -7.85 6.49
C GLY A 84 18.90 -7.97 6.79
N ALA A 85 18.55 -8.38 8.02
CA ALA A 85 17.16 -8.46 8.48
C ALA A 85 16.51 -7.07 8.57
N SER A 86 17.22 -6.05 9.05
CA SER A 86 16.75 -4.66 9.09
C SER A 86 16.51 -4.12 7.67
N THR A 87 17.46 -4.31 6.76
CA THR A 87 17.33 -3.84 5.37
C THR A 87 16.13 -4.50 4.66
N GLY A 88 15.95 -5.82 4.83
CA GLY A 88 14.80 -6.53 4.26
C GLY A 88 13.47 -6.05 4.84
N ALA A 89 13.42 -5.77 6.14
CA ALA A 89 12.25 -5.21 6.81
C ALA A 89 11.91 -3.80 6.32
N VAL A 90 12.91 -2.94 6.04
CA VAL A 90 12.68 -1.61 5.45
C VAL A 90 12.05 -1.73 4.07
N VAL A 91 12.58 -2.58 3.19
CA VAL A 91 12.07 -2.75 1.83
C VAL A 91 10.63 -3.28 1.84
N LEU A 92 10.35 -4.28 2.66
CA LEU A 92 8.99 -4.81 2.82
C LEU A 92 8.03 -3.78 3.40
N GLY A 93 8.46 -3.04 4.43
CA GLY A 93 7.66 -1.99 5.05
C GLY A 93 7.31 -0.86 4.09
N ALA A 94 8.30 -0.38 3.33
CA ALA A 94 8.11 0.62 2.29
C ALA A 94 7.18 0.14 1.17
N GLY A 95 7.36 -1.09 0.69
CA GLY A 95 6.49 -1.69 -0.34
C GLY A 95 5.04 -1.78 0.11
N LEU A 96 4.78 -2.20 1.35
CA LEU A 96 3.43 -2.25 1.92
C LEU A 96 2.78 -0.86 2.01
N ILE A 97 3.55 0.17 2.35
CA ILE A 97 3.07 1.56 2.39
C ILE A 97 2.71 2.07 0.99
N VAL A 98 3.56 1.79 -0.01
CA VAL A 98 3.29 2.17 -1.41
C VAL A 98 2.02 1.49 -1.91
N CYS A 99 1.87 0.18 -1.69
CA CYS A 99 0.65 -0.56 -2.02
C CYS A 99 -0.59 0.03 -1.33
N ALA A 100 -0.50 0.37 -0.04
CA ALA A 100 -1.60 1.00 0.68
C ALA A 100 -2.02 2.35 0.07
N ALA A 101 -1.04 3.20 -0.27
CA ALA A 101 -1.29 4.51 -0.86
C ALA A 101 -1.95 4.39 -2.25
N ILE A 102 -1.50 3.44 -3.06
CA ILE A 102 -2.03 3.18 -4.40
C ILE A 102 -3.49 2.72 -4.33
N VAL A 103 -3.80 1.76 -3.45
CA VAL A 103 -5.18 1.27 -3.29
C VAL A 103 -6.09 2.41 -2.78
N LEU A 104 -5.61 3.25 -1.85
CA LEU A 104 -6.37 4.40 -1.36
C LEU A 104 -6.69 5.37 -2.49
N MET A 105 -5.68 5.70 -3.30
CA MET A 105 -5.83 6.60 -4.44
C MET A 105 -6.83 6.04 -5.46
N LEU A 106 -6.74 4.74 -5.77
CA LEU A 106 -7.67 4.07 -6.69
C LEU A 106 -9.11 4.12 -6.18
N LYS A 107 -9.35 3.88 -4.89
CA LYS A 107 -10.68 4.01 -4.28
C LYS A 107 -11.25 5.43 -4.39
N ILE A 108 -10.44 6.44 -4.12
CA ILE A 108 -10.86 7.85 -4.24
C ILE A 108 -11.25 8.15 -5.69
N GLN A 109 -10.45 7.72 -6.66
CA GLN A 109 -10.74 7.94 -8.08
C GLN A 109 -12.02 7.23 -8.54
N VAL A 110 -12.25 6.00 -8.07
CA VAL A 110 -13.50 5.27 -8.34
C VAL A 110 -14.69 6.02 -7.78
N ILE A 111 -14.61 6.56 -6.56
CA ILE A 111 -15.69 7.37 -5.97
C ILE A 111 -15.98 8.61 -6.83
N ILE A 112 -14.96 9.33 -7.26
CA ILE A 112 -15.12 10.52 -8.12
C ILE A 112 -15.85 10.15 -9.42
N GLN A 113 -15.45 9.05 -10.06
CA GLN A 113 -16.08 8.61 -11.30
C GLN A 113 -17.52 8.16 -11.12
N LEU A 114 -17.84 7.49 -10.01
CA LEU A 114 -19.22 7.12 -9.69
C LEU A 114 -20.10 8.35 -9.46
N ILE A 115 -19.58 9.39 -8.81
CA ILE A 115 -20.29 10.66 -8.63
C ILE A 115 -20.58 11.31 -9.99
N LEU A 116 -19.58 11.37 -10.88
CA LEU A 116 -19.75 11.93 -12.22
C LEU A 116 -20.79 11.14 -13.04
N LEU A 117 -20.72 9.81 -12.99
CA LEU A 117 -21.68 8.94 -13.67
C LEU A 117 -23.10 9.15 -13.12
N ALA A 118 -23.27 9.27 -11.80
CA ALA A 118 -24.57 9.52 -11.18
C ALA A 118 -25.17 10.85 -11.64
N ILE A 119 -24.36 11.92 -11.74
CA ILE A 119 -24.79 13.22 -12.26
C ILE A 119 -25.21 13.10 -13.74
N GLN A 120 -24.44 12.41 -14.56
CA GLN A 120 -24.76 12.20 -15.98
C GLN A 120 -26.07 11.43 -16.16
N ILE A 121 -26.30 10.38 -15.37
CA ILE A 121 -27.56 9.62 -15.38
C ILE A 121 -28.73 10.52 -14.96
N ALA A 122 -28.58 11.30 -13.90
CA ALA A 122 -29.61 12.22 -13.45
C ALA A 122 -29.97 13.26 -14.52
N GLN A 123 -28.97 13.81 -15.22
CA GLN A 123 -29.18 14.74 -16.34
C GLN A 123 -29.83 14.05 -17.55
N ALA A 124 -29.40 12.83 -17.87
CA ALA A 124 -30.00 12.05 -18.95
C ALA A 124 -31.48 11.77 -18.68
N ILE A 125 -31.85 11.46 -17.43
CA ILE A 125 -33.25 11.27 -17.01
C ILE A 125 -34.02 12.59 -17.03
N ALA A 126 -33.44 13.68 -16.52
CA ALA A 126 -34.08 15.00 -16.50
C ALA A 126 -34.38 15.51 -17.92
N THR A 127 -33.51 15.21 -18.89
CA THR A 127 -33.68 15.59 -20.30
C THR A 127 -34.42 14.53 -21.11
N ALA A 128 -34.68 13.33 -20.58
CA ALA A 128 -35.29 12.21 -21.30
C ALA A 128 -36.66 12.57 -21.90
N VAL A 129 -37.47 13.38 -21.21
CA VAL A 129 -38.77 13.80 -21.72
C VAL A 129 -38.64 14.76 -22.91
N VAL A 130 -37.63 15.63 -22.88
CA VAL A 130 -37.38 16.63 -23.94
C VAL A 130 -36.69 16.00 -25.15
N THR A 131 -35.87 14.98 -24.94
CA THR A 131 -35.15 14.23 -25.99
C THR A 131 -35.89 12.99 -26.48
N PHE A 132 -37.14 12.78 -26.06
CA PHE A 132 -37.94 11.58 -26.38
C PHE A 132 -37.25 10.26 -26.03
N GLY A 133 -36.47 10.23 -24.94
CA GLY A 133 -35.76 9.04 -24.47
C GLY A 133 -34.43 8.78 -25.17
N ALA A 134 -34.00 9.63 -26.13
CA ALA A 134 -32.71 9.48 -26.79
C ALA A 134 -31.53 9.62 -25.82
N SER A 135 -31.63 10.47 -24.79
CA SER A 135 -30.59 10.63 -23.77
C SER A 135 -30.38 9.40 -22.89
N LEU A 136 -31.37 8.49 -22.78
CA LEU A 136 -31.22 7.24 -22.03
C LEU A 136 -30.32 6.24 -22.76
N LEU A 137 -30.16 6.35 -24.08
CA LEU A 137 -29.24 5.53 -24.88
C LEU A 137 -27.77 5.90 -24.66
N GLU A 138 -27.48 7.04 -24.02
CA GLU A 138 -26.12 7.49 -23.72
C GLU A 138 -25.60 6.88 -22.40
N ILE A 139 -26.48 6.37 -21.54
CA ILE A 139 -26.11 5.75 -20.26
C ILE A 139 -25.11 4.59 -20.44
N PRO A 140 -25.28 3.65 -21.39
CA PRO A 140 -24.28 2.61 -21.67
C PRO A 140 -22.92 3.16 -22.13
N LEU A 141 -22.93 4.29 -22.85
CA LEU A 141 -21.70 4.95 -23.32
C LEU A 141 -20.92 5.53 -22.14
N PHE A 142 -21.60 6.27 -21.24
CA PHE A 142 -20.98 6.81 -20.04
C PHE A 142 -20.41 5.73 -19.13
N LYS A 143 -21.11 4.59 -18.98
CA LYS A 143 -20.58 3.43 -18.25
C LYS A 143 -19.29 2.90 -18.86
N THR A 144 -19.23 2.75 -20.17
CA THR A 144 -18.02 2.26 -20.87
C THR A 144 -16.84 3.22 -20.70
N ILE A 145 -17.09 4.54 -20.74
CA ILE A 145 -16.06 5.55 -20.52
C ILE A 145 -15.52 5.46 -19.09
N THR A 146 -16.39 5.40 -18.08
CA THR A 146 -15.99 5.20 -16.68
C THR A 146 -15.18 3.92 -16.49
N GLN A 147 -15.63 2.79 -17.07
CA GLN A 147 -14.86 1.54 -17.03
C GLN A 147 -13.46 1.68 -17.64
N THR A 148 -13.34 2.42 -18.75
CA THR A 148 -12.05 2.68 -19.40
C THR A 148 -11.13 3.55 -18.52
N VAL A 149 -11.67 4.61 -17.91
CA VAL A 149 -10.89 5.50 -17.04
C VAL A 149 -10.46 4.80 -15.76
N VAL A 150 -11.32 3.96 -15.14
CA VAL A 150 -10.92 3.08 -14.04
C VAL A 150 -9.80 2.13 -14.47
N GLY A 151 -9.91 1.51 -15.66
CA GLY A 151 -8.86 0.64 -16.19
C GLY A 151 -7.52 1.35 -16.36
N LEU A 152 -7.51 2.56 -16.92
CA LEU A 152 -6.29 3.36 -17.08
C LEU A 152 -5.64 3.73 -15.73
N LEU A 153 -6.46 4.05 -14.72
CA LEU A 153 -5.97 4.32 -13.38
C LEU A 153 -5.42 3.07 -12.69
N GLN A 154 -6.03 1.91 -12.95
CA GLN A 154 -5.53 0.63 -12.48
C GLN A 154 -4.19 0.27 -13.15
N ASP A 155 -4.03 0.55 -14.45
CA ASP A 155 -2.76 0.37 -15.15
C ASP A 155 -1.67 1.30 -14.65
N GLN A 156 -2.02 2.56 -14.30
CA GLN A 156 -1.09 3.48 -13.64
C GLN A 156 -0.69 2.99 -12.25
N ALA A 157 -1.65 2.49 -11.46
CA ALA A 157 -1.39 1.88 -10.17
C ALA A 157 -0.46 0.66 -10.27
N ILE A 158 -0.71 -0.23 -11.24
CA ILE A 158 0.14 -1.41 -11.50
C ILE A 158 1.55 -0.97 -11.90
N ASN A 159 1.70 -0.01 -12.82
CA ASN A 159 3.01 0.51 -13.19
C ASN A 159 3.75 1.13 -12.00
N ALA A 160 3.04 1.83 -11.11
CA ALA A 160 3.65 2.45 -9.92
C ALA A 160 4.09 1.42 -8.85
N VAL A 161 3.51 0.21 -8.84
CA VAL A 161 3.97 -0.90 -7.97
C VAL A 161 5.15 -1.66 -8.60
N LEU A 162 5.17 -1.77 -9.94
CA LEU A 162 6.15 -2.59 -10.68
C LEU A 162 7.41 -1.82 -11.10
N SER A 163 7.44 -0.49 -10.97
CA SER A 163 8.60 0.37 -11.25
C SER A 163 9.56 0.46 -10.06
#